data_AF-A0A8E2IA48-F1
#
_entry.id   AF-A0A8E2IA48-F1
#
_cell.length_a   1.000
_cell.length_b   1.000
_cell.length_c   1.000
_cell.angle_alpha   90.00
_cell.angle_beta   90.00
_cell.angle_gamma   90.00
#
_symmetry.space_group_name_H-M   'P 1'
#
loop_
_entity.id
_entity.type
_entity.pdbx_description
1 polymer ?
#
loop_
_entity_poly.entity_id
_entity_poly.type
_entity_poly.pdbx_seq_one_letter_code
_entity_poly.pdbx_strand_id
1 'polypeptide(L)' 'MTRRVVEHKYKGTDNEILQVITVFEPGINKEQIKKMNSFTKKINTLIPAGNEYDWKRSG' A
#
# COMPACT_ATOMS: atom_id res chain seq x y z
N MET A 1 -4.24 -15.66 0.48
CA MET A 1 -3.80 -14.52 1.32
C MET A 1 -3.33 -13.42 0.39
N THR A 2 -3.80 -12.18 0.54
CA THR A 2 -3.34 -11.05 -0.28
C THR A 2 -2.94 -9.90 0.62
N ARG A 3 -1.83 -9.23 0.30
CA ARG A 3 -1.36 -8.04 1.01
C ARG A 3 -1.79 -6.81 0.23
N ARG A 4 -2.11 -5.73 0.92
CA ARG A 4 -2.43 -4.45 0.27
C ARG A 4 -1.28 -3.50 0.48
N VAL A 5 -0.95 -2.74 -0.55
CA VAL A 5 0.10 -1.74 -0.48
C VAL A 5 -0.48 -0.40 -0.83
N VAL A 6 -0.15 0.60 -0.03
CA VAL A 6 -0.61 1.96 -0.18
C VAL A 6 0.62 2.86 -0.25
N GLU A 7 0.66 3.71 -1.27
CA GLU A 7 1.81 4.57 -1.56
C GLU A 7 1.38 6.04 -1.51
N HIS A 8 2.02 6.83 -0.66
CA HIS A 8 1.79 8.28 -0.62
C HIS A 8 3.08 9.07 -0.48
N LYS A 9 2.96 10.36 -0.83
CA LYS A 9 4.03 11.33 -0.64
C LYS A 9 3.83 12.02 0.70
N TYR A 10 4.90 12.10 1.47
CA TYR A 10 4.96 12.84 2.72
C TYR A 10 6.02 13.93 2.61
N LYS A 11 5.78 15.08 3.24
CA LYS A 11 6.75 16.17 3.27
C LYS A 11 7.55 16.04 4.56
N GLY A 12 8.83 15.71 4.44
CA GLY A 12 9.76 15.59 5.56
C GLY A 12 10.01 16.93 6.24
N THR A 13 10.66 16.89 7.40
CA THR A 13 11.04 18.09 8.18
C THR A 13 11.92 19.04 7.38
N ASP A 14 12.75 18.49 6.49
CA ASP A 14 13.72 19.25 5.68
C ASP A 14 13.14 19.69 4.33
N ASN A 15 11.79 19.71 4.21
CA ASN A 15 11.05 19.97 2.97
C ASN A 15 11.28 18.96 1.82
N GLU A 16 11.96 17.85 2.08
CA GLU A 16 12.09 16.76 1.12
C GLU A 16 10.76 16.02 0.91
N ILE A 17 10.51 15.55 -0.31
CA ILE A 17 9.34 14.74 -0.64
C ILE A 17 9.72 13.26 -0.48
N LEU A 18 9.23 12.66 0.59
CA LEU A 18 9.44 11.24 0.90
C LEU A 18 8.34 10.39 0.27
N GLN A 19 8.71 9.22 -0.24
CA GLN A 19 7.76 8.19 -0.65
C GLN A 19 7.54 7.21 0.50
N VAL A 20 6.32 7.18 1.03
CA VAL A 20 5.91 6.29 2.11
C VAL A 20 5.14 5.12 1.51
N ILE A 21 5.65 3.91 1.76
CA ILE A 21 5.03 2.66 1.31
C ILE A 21 4.53 1.92 2.55
N THR A 22 3.22 1.71 2.63
CA THR A 22 2.59 0.98 3.73
C THR A 22 2.08 -0.36 3.23
N VAL A 23 2.61 -1.46 3.78
CA VAL A 23 2.19 -2.82 3.48
C VAL A 23 1.27 -3.32 4.60
N PHE A 24 0.06 -3.72 4.23
CA PHE A 24 -0.94 -4.28 5.12
C PHE A 24 -0.93 -5.80 5.02
N GLU A 25 -0.84 -6.46 6.18
CA GLU A 25 -0.90 -7.91 6.29
C GLU A 25 -2.28 -8.47 5.88
N PRO A 26 -2.35 -9.75 5.48
CA PRO A 26 -3.60 -10.41 5.15
C PRO A 26 -4.59 -10.36 6.32
N GLY A 27 -5.83 -9.95 6.07
CA GLY A 27 -6.89 -9.88 7.08
C GLY A 27 -7.37 -8.45 7.39
N ILE A 28 -6.62 -7.43 6.98
CA ILE A 28 -7.07 -6.03 7.13
C ILE A 28 -8.17 -5.70 6.11
N ASN A 29 -9.29 -5.14 6.60
CA ASN A 29 -10.42 -4.75 5.75
C ASN A 29 -10.05 -3.56 4.83
N LYS A 30 -10.50 -3.61 3.57
CA LYS A 30 -10.32 -2.55 2.57
C LYS A 30 -10.85 -1.20 3.05
N GLU A 31 -11.94 -1.20 3.81
CA GLU A 31 -12.57 0.03 4.29
C GLU A 31 -11.74 0.70 5.40
N GLN A 32 -11.09 -0.09 6.25
CA GLN A 32 -10.17 0.43 7.25
C GLN A 32 -8.94 1.07 6.60
N ILE A 33 -8.38 0.42 5.57
CA ILE A 33 -7.24 0.95 4.81
C ILE A 33 -7.61 2.29 4.15
N LYS A 34 -8.80 2.38 3.55
CA LYS A 34 -9.30 3.63 2.96
C LYS A 34 -9.50 4.73 4.01
N LYS A 35 -9.99 4.42 5.21
CA LYS A 35 -10.13 5.38 6.31
C LYS A 35 -8.78 5.87 6.85
N MET A 36 -7.81 4.96 6.98
CA MET A 36 -6.47 5.29 7.46
C MET A 36 -5.68 6.11 6.44
N ASN A 37 -6.02 5.98 5.16
CA ASN A 37 -5.23 6.54 4.07
C ASN A 37 -6.11 7.24 3.03
N SER A 38 -6.99 8.13 3.51
CA SER A 38 -7.96 8.89 2.71
C SER A 38 -7.32 9.71 1.57
N PHE A 39 -6.05 10.09 1.74
CA PHE A 39 -5.32 10.93 0.79
C PHE A 39 -4.59 10.13 -0.29
N THR A 40 -4.52 8.81 -0.17
CA THR A 40 -3.80 7.98 -1.12
C THR A 40 -4.68 7.54 -2.28
N LYS A 41 -4.31 7.94 -3.51
CA LYS A 41 -4.99 7.52 -4.74
C LYS A 41 -4.53 6.17 -5.29
N LYS A 42 -3.36 5.67 -4.87
CA LYS A 42 -2.77 4.41 -5.38
C LYS A 42 -2.84 3.32 -4.33
N ILE A 43 -3.73 2.35 -4.56
CA ILE A 43 -3.83 1.13 -3.77
C ILE A 43 -3.47 -0.03 -4.68
N ASN A 44 -2.36 -0.69 -4.39
CA ASN A 44 -1.89 -1.87 -5.09
C ASN A 44 -2.13 -3.12 -4.23
N THR A 45 -2.14 -4.28 -4.86
CA THR A 45 -2.32 -5.57 -4.17
C THR A 45 -1.15 -6.48 -4.50
N LEU A 46 -0.53 -7.03 -3.46
CA LEU A 46 0.47 -8.08 -3.57
C LEU A 46 -0.20 -9.44 -3.42
N ILE A 47 0.11 -10.33 -4.37
CA ILE A 47 -0.34 -11.73 -4.40
C ILE A 47 0.85 -12.65 -4.10
N PRO A 48 0.64 -13.76 -3.41
CA PRO A 48 1.69 -14.72 -3.14
C PRO A 48 2.12 -15.40 -4.44
N ALA A 49 3.43 -15.47 -4.67
CA ALA A 49 4.10 -16.12 -5.79
C ALA A 49 5.20 -17.04 -5.23
N GLY A 50 4.82 -18.25 -4.81
CA GLY A 50 5.74 -19.17 -4.13
C GLY A 50 6.18 -18.63 -2.77
N ASN A 51 7.48 -18.40 -2.59
CA ASN A 51 8.08 -17.81 -1.39
C ASN A 51 8.15 -16.27 -1.42
N GLU A 52 7.71 -15.65 -2.51
CA GLU A 52 7.77 -14.21 -2.72
C GLU A 52 6.37 -13.62 -2.89
N TYR A 53 6.30 -12.30 -2.95
CA TYR A 53 5.08 -11.57 -3.24
C TYR A 53 5.22 -10.81 -4.55
N ASP A 54 4.27 -11.02 -5.45
CA ASP A 54 4.20 -10.37 -6.75
C ASP A 54 3.10 -9.31 -6.79
N TRP A 55 3.25 -8.34 -7.68
CA TRP A 55 2.21 -7.35 -7.91
C TRP A 55 1.05 -7.96 -8.69
N LYS A 56 -0.16 -7.83 -8.15
CA LYS A 56 -1.39 -8.13 -8.91
C LYS A 56 -1.46 -7.14 -10.08
N ARG A 57 -1.21 -7.62 -11.29
CA ARG A 57 -1.42 -6.83 -12.50
C ARG A 57 -2.92 -6.51 -12.62
N SER A 58 -3.27 -5.23 -12.53
CA SER A 58 -4.58 -4.75 -12.95
C SER A 58 -4.48 -4.57 -14.46
N GLY A 59 -5.09 -5.49 -15.21
CA GLY A 59 -5.32 -5.34 -16.65
C GLY A 59 -6.37 -4.27 -16.94
#